data_AF-A0AAV3Q3E0-F1
#
_entry.id   AF-A0AAV3Q3E0-F1
#
_cell.length_a   1.000
_cell.length_b   1.000
_cell.length_c   1.000
_cell.angle_alpha   90.00
_cell.angle_beta   90.00
_cell.angle_gamma   90.00
#
_symmetry.space_group_name_H-M   'P 1'
#
loop_
_entity.id
_entity.type
_entity.pdbx_description
1 polymer ?
#
loop_
_entity_poly.entity_id
_entity_poly.type
_entity_poly.pdbx_seq_one_letter_code
_entity_poly.pdbx_strand_id
1 'polypeptide(L)'
;MAEILAHPQILKNLKHELSNVVGMNNIVEEYHLPNLKYLEASKKEALRLHPPLPLLLPKCPTHSTLVGGFTIPKEIKKNKPLIANPIQRLSYLKLYE
;
A
#
# COMPACT_ATOMS: atom_id res chain seq x y z
N MET A 1 4.30 14.35 -2.05
CA MET A 1 5.04 15.63 -1.89
C MET A 1 4.31 16.63 -1.01
N ALA A 2 2.99 16.83 -1.22
CA ALA A 2 2.19 17.80 -0.47
C ALA A 2 2.33 17.68 1.06
N GLU A 3 2.21 16.46 1.61
CA GLU A 3 2.35 16.20 3.06
C GLU A 3 3.66 16.70 3.66
N ILE A 4 4.78 16.49 2.98
CA ILE A 4 6.10 16.91 3.48
C ILE A 4 6.21 18.44 3.48
N LEU A 5 5.63 19.10 2.47
CA LEU A 5 5.63 20.56 2.37
C LEU A 5 4.67 21.22 3.36
N ALA A 6 3.56 20.56 3.68
CA ALA A 6 2.59 21.01 4.68
C ALA A 6 3.15 20.93 6.11
N HIS A 7 4.14 20.07 6.35
CA HIS A 7 4.74 19.84 7.67
C HIS A 7 6.23 20.22 7.71
N PRO A 8 6.56 21.50 8.02
CA PRO A 8 7.94 21.99 7.93
C PRO A 8 8.93 21.28 8.86
N GLN A 9 8.45 20.73 9.98
CA GLN A 9 9.29 19.94 10.88
C GLN A 9 9.75 18.61 10.24
N ILE A 10 8.86 17.97 9.47
CA ILE A 10 9.22 16.75 8.74
C ILE A 10 10.28 17.09 7.69
N LEU A 11 10.08 18.17 6.94
CA LEU A 11 11.05 18.64 5.94
C LEU A 11 12.41 18.96 6.56
N LYS A 12 12.45 19.60 7.74
CA LYS A 12 13.69 19.92 8.45
C LYS A 12 14.45 18.65 8.84
N ASN A 13 13.77 17.68 9.42
CA ASN A 13 14.37 16.40 9.81
C ASN A 13 14.90 15.62 8.60
N LEU A 14 14.17 15.64 7.49
CA LEU A 14 14.55 14.96 6.25
C LEU A 14 15.80 15.60 5.63
N LYS A 15 15.86 16.95 5.60
CA LYS A 15 17.07 17.68 5.17
C LYS A 15 18.27 17.40 6.06
N HIS A 16 18.06 17.30 7.38
CA HIS A 16 19.12 16.95 8.32
C HIS A 16 19.66 15.53 8.09
N GLU A 17 18.79 14.54 7.89
CA GLU A 17 19.21 13.18 7.54
C GLU A 17 20.00 13.15 6.22
N LEU A 18 19.50 13.81 5.17
CA LEU A 18 20.19 13.89 3.88
C LEU A 18 21.56 14.55 3.99
N SER A 19 21.67 15.66 4.74
CA SER A 19 22.95 16.33 4.97
C SER A 19 23.95 15.45 5.71
N ASN A 20 23.48 14.57 6.60
CA ASN A 20 24.35 13.72 7.40
C ASN A 20 24.82 12.47 6.65
N VAL A 21 23.95 11.87 5.82
CA VAL A 21 24.24 10.61 5.12
C VAL A 21 24.89 10.84 3.76
N VAL A 22 24.42 11.83 3.01
CA VAL A 22 24.86 12.10 1.63
C VAL A 22 25.86 13.26 1.59
N GLY A 23 25.65 14.29 2.42
CA GLY A 23 26.43 15.53 2.40
C GLY A 23 25.84 16.58 1.47
N MET A 24 26.15 17.86 1.73
CA MET A 24 25.50 19.00 1.06
C MET A 24 25.85 19.17 -0.44
N ASN A 25 26.96 18.60 -0.89
CA ASN A 25 27.48 18.77 -2.26
C ASN A 25 27.36 17.50 -3.12
N ASN A 26 26.75 16.44 -2.59
CA ASN A 26 26.66 15.14 -3.25
C ASN A 26 25.24 14.87 -3.72
N ILE A 27 25.13 14.00 -4.72
CA ILE A 27 23.84 13.55 -5.25
C ILE A 27 23.45 12.25 -4.54
N VAL A 28 22.14 12.08 -4.31
CA VAL A 28 21.62 10.85 -3.71
C VAL A 28 21.76 9.70 -4.72
N GLU A 29 22.57 8.71 -4.38
CA GLU A 29 22.70 7.45 -5.10
C GLU A 29 22.04 6.27 -4.36
N GLU A 30 21.78 5.18 -5.08
CA GLU A 30 21.04 4.02 -4.56
C GLU A 30 21.67 3.38 -3.32
N TYR A 31 23.01 3.38 -3.20
CA TYR A 31 23.71 2.83 -2.05
C TYR A 31 23.51 3.63 -0.76
N HIS A 32 23.04 4.88 -0.85
CA HIS A 32 22.70 5.69 0.33
C HIS A 32 21.33 5.32 0.92
N LEU A 33 20.42 4.78 0.10
CA LEU A 33 19.03 4.52 0.49
C LEU A 33 18.88 3.67 1.76
N PRO A 34 19.71 2.62 2.01
CA PRO A 34 19.64 1.83 3.25
C PRO A 34 19.91 2.66 4.52
N ASN A 35 20.64 3.76 4.41
CA ASN A 35 21.00 4.64 5.53
C ASN A 35 19.99 5.78 5.74
N LEU A 36 19.08 6.02 4.78
CA LEU A 36 18.06 7.09 4.81
C LEU A 36 16.74 6.58 5.42
N LYS A 37 16.77 6.25 6.72
CA LYS A 37 15.65 5.62 7.43
C LYS A 37 14.44 6.54 7.58
N TYR A 38 14.66 7.83 7.84
CA TYR A 38 13.61 8.82 8.02
C TYR A 38 12.93 9.15 6.69
N LEU A 39 13.68 9.25 5.60
CA LEU A 39 13.13 9.34 4.24
C LEU A 39 12.27 8.11 3.93
N GLU A 40 12.74 6.90 4.23
CA GLU A 40 11.96 5.68 4.01
C GLU A 40 10.66 5.67 4.84
N ALA A 41 10.73 6.05 6.11
CA ALA A 41 9.57 6.18 6.98
C ALA A 41 8.56 7.21 6.45
N SER A 42 9.05 8.38 6.00
CA SER A 42 8.22 9.43 5.41
C SER A 42 7.52 8.95 4.13
N LYS A 43 8.21 8.19 3.29
CA LYS A 43 7.62 7.54 2.10
C LYS A 43 6.52 6.55 2.48
N LYS A 44 6.77 5.69 3.47
CA LYS A 44 5.79 4.70 3.96
C LYS A 44 4.54 5.40 4.53
N GLU A 45 4.74 6.47 5.28
CA GLU A 45 3.62 7.23 5.86
C GLU A 45 2.79 7.94 4.80
N ALA A 46 3.43 8.52 3.79
CA ALA A 46 2.71 9.11 2.66
C ALA A 46 1.85 8.08 1.92
N LEU A 47 2.33 6.84 1.76
CA LEU A 47 1.56 5.75 1.15
C LEU A 47 0.44 5.22 2.06
N ARG A 48 0.59 5.33 3.39
CA ARG A 48 -0.46 4.98 4.36
C ARG A 48 -1.62 5.97 4.30
N LEU A 49 -1.31 7.27 4.22
CA LEU A 49 -2.31 8.34 4.12
C LEU A 49 -2.96 8.39 2.73
N HIS A 50 -2.15 8.24 1.68
CA HIS A 50 -2.56 8.37 0.30
C HIS A 50 -2.18 7.11 -0.50
N PRO A 51 -2.89 5.99 -0.27
CA PRO A 51 -2.62 4.76 -1.00
C PRO A 51 -2.93 4.97 -2.48
N PRO A 52 -2.02 4.61 -3.40
CA PRO A 52 -2.26 4.79 -4.84
C PRO A 52 -3.41 3.92 -5.36
N LEU A 53 -3.70 2.79 -4.69
CA LEU A 53 -4.87 1.96 -4.94
C LEU A 53 -5.65 1.77 -3.62
N PRO A 54 -6.80 2.45 -3.42
CA PRO A 54 -7.64 2.31 -2.22
C PRO A 54 -8.18 0.89 -2.02
N LEU A 55 -8.37 0.15 -3.11
CA LEU A 55 -8.70 -1.26 -3.11
C LEU A 55 -7.56 -2.03 -3.77
N LEU A 56 -6.95 -2.95 -3.02
CA LEU A 56 -6.02 -3.92 -3.58
C LEU A 56 -6.74 -4.77 -4.63
N LEU A 57 -5.99 -5.27 -5.61
CA LEU A 57 -6.54 -6.21 -6.58
C LEU A 57 -7.23 -7.36 -5.84
N PRO A 58 -8.48 -7.70 -6.20
CA PRO A 58 -9.18 -8.84 -5.64
C PRO A 58 -8.31 -10.09 -5.70
N LYS A 59 -8.05 -10.71 -4.55
CA LYS A 59 -7.28 -11.95 -4.44
C LYS A 59 -8.24 -13.13 -4.33
N CYS A 60 -8.05 -14.12 -5.18
CA CYS A 60 -8.83 -15.35 -5.17
C CYS A 60 -7.93 -16.51 -4.70
N PRO A 61 -8.36 -17.32 -3.72
CA PRO A 61 -7.52 -18.38 -3.17
C PRO A 61 -7.38 -19.55 -4.16
N THR A 62 -6.16 -20.08 -4.27
CA THR A 62 -5.84 -21.20 -5.17
C THR A 62 -6.39 -22.54 -4.67
N HIS A 63 -6.73 -22.63 -3.38
CA HIS A 63 -7.29 -23.80 -2.69
C HIS A 63 -8.30 -23.33 -1.64
N SER A 64 -9.16 -24.23 -1.17
CA SER A 64 -10.10 -23.90 -0.09
C SER A 64 -9.31 -23.64 1.20
N THR A 65 -9.47 -22.46 1.80
CA THR A 65 -8.65 -22.02 2.94
C THR A 65 -9.51 -21.42 4.03
N LEU A 66 -9.19 -21.73 5.29
CA LEU A 66 -9.78 -21.10 6.46
C LEU A 66 -9.13 -19.73 6.71
N VAL A 67 -9.93 -18.67 6.72
CA VAL A 67 -9.48 -17.29 7.01
C VAL A 67 -10.41 -16.69 8.05
N GLY A 68 -9.87 -16.31 9.21
CA GLY A 68 -10.65 -15.68 10.28
C GLY A 68 -11.80 -16.55 10.82
N GLY A 69 -11.68 -17.88 10.74
CA GLY A 69 -12.73 -18.83 11.15
C GLY A 69 -13.75 -19.17 10.06
N PHE A 70 -13.68 -18.54 8.88
CA PHE A 70 -14.54 -18.83 7.74
C PHE A 70 -13.81 -19.68 6.70
N THR A 71 -14.48 -20.71 6.17
CA THR A 71 -13.95 -21.52 5.06
C THR A 71 -14.22 -20.81 3.74
N ILE A 72 -13.18 -20.30 3.09
CA ILE A 72 -13.27 -19.68 1.77
C ILE A 72 -13.03 -20.76 0.70
N PRO A 73 -13.98 -21.05 -0.19
CA PRO A 73 -13.79 -22.05 -1.24
C PRO A 73 -12.78 -21.57 -2.30
N LYS A 74 -12.10 -22.53 -2.95
CA LYS A 74 -11.26 -22.27 -4.12
C LYS A 74 -12.11 -21.66 -5.24
N GLU A 75 -11.75 -20.49 -5.74
CA GLU A 75 -12.54 -19.86 -6.81
C GLU A 75 -12.47 -20.63 -8.16
N ILE A 76 -13.62 -20.62 -8.84
CA ILE A 76 -13.88 -21.20 -10.15
C ILE A 76 -13.51 -20.15 -11.22
N LYS A 77 -12.72 -20.56 -12.21
CA LYS A 77 -12.10 -19.70 -13.24
C LYS A 77 -13.07 -18.77 -13.99
N LYS A 78 -12.62 -17.51 -14.09
CA LYS A 78 -12.59 -16.60 -15.26
C LYS A 78 -13.75 -15.63 -15.51
N ASN A 79 -13.34 -14.36 -15.63
CA ASN A 79 -13.97 -13.25 -16.37
C ASN A 79 -15.27 -12.69 -15.80
N LYS A 80 -15.17 -11.79 -14.80
CA LYS A 80 -16.16 -10.72 -14.61
C LYS A 80 -15.50 -9.47 -14.04
N PRO A 81 -15.70 -8.28 -14.64
CA PRO A 81 -15.16 -7.05 -14.07
C PRO A 81 -15.84 -6.80 -12.73
N LEU A 82 -15.05 -6.76 -11.66
CA LEU A 82 -15.49 -6.55 -10.27
C LEU A 82 -15.87 -5.08 -9.99
N ILE A 83 -16.66 -4.49 -10.89
CA ILE A 83 -17.43 -3.27 -10.64
C ILE A 83 -18.87 -3.67 -10.29
N ALA A 84 -19.03 -4.60 -9.36
CA ALA A 84 -20.35 -4.96 -8.84
C ALA A 84 -20.58 -4.14 -7.58
N ASN A 85 -21.54 -3.22 -7.64
CA ASN A 85 -22.08 -2.48 -6.52
C ASN A 85 -22.36 -3.43 -5.34
N PRO A 86 -22.09 -3.04 -4.07
CA PRO A 86 -22.27 -3.88 -2.88
C PRO A 86 -23.62 -4.62 -2.80
N ILE A 87 -24.69 -4.07 -3.39
CA ILE A 87 -26.02 -4.70 -3.44
C ILE A 87 -26.00 -6.02 -4.24
N GLN A 88 -25.21 -6.11 -5.31
CA GLN A 88 -25.14 -7.30 -6.17
C GLN A 88 -24.34 -8.44 -5.52
N ARG A 89 -23.51 -8.17 -4.51
CA ARG A 89 -22.69 -9.21 -3.84
C ARG A 89 -23.53 -10.17 -3.01
N LEU A 90 -24.65 -9.71 -2.43
CA LEU A 90 -25.54 -10.53 -1.61
C LEU A 90 -26.38 -11.51 -2.43
N SER A 91 -26.73 -11.17 -3.68
CA SER A 91 -27.43 -12.10 -4.57
C SER A 91 -26.55 -13.27 -5.02
N TYR A 92 -25.23 -13.05 -5.15
CA TYR A 92 -24.30 -14.13 -5.52
C TYR A 92 -24.09 -15.14 -4.39
N LEU A 93 -24.15 -14.73 -3.12
CA LEU A 93 -23.98 -15.64 -1.99
C LEU A 93 -25.21 -16.52 -1.75
N LYS A 94 -26.41 -16.05 -2.12
CA LYS A 94 -27.67 -16.81 -1.99
C LYS A 94 -27.86 -17.92 -3.04
N LEU A 95 -27.03 -17.97 -4.07
CA LEU A 95 -27.08 -18.99 -5.14
C LEU A 95 -26.21 -20.22 -4.84
N TYR A 96 -25.51 -20.24 -3.70
CA TYR A 96 -24.62 -21.32 -3.28
C TYR A 96 -25.03 -21.94 -1.93
N GLU A 97 -26.29 -21.75 -1.50
CA GLU A 97 -26.94 -22.56 -0.46
C GLU A 97 -27.76 -23.69 -1.08
#